data_AF-A0A855MPY2-F1
#
_entry.id   AF-A0A855MPY2-F1
#
_cell.length_a   1.000
_cell.length_b   1.000
_cell.length_c   1.000
_cell.angle_alpha   90.00
_cell.angle_beta   90.00
_cell.angle_gamma   90.00
#
_symmetry.space_group_name_H-M   'P 1'
#
loop_
_entity.id
_entity.type
_entity.pdbx_description
1 polymer ?
#
loop_
_entity_poly.entity_id
_entity_poly.type
_entity_poly.pdbx_seq_one_letter_code
_entity_poly.pdbx_strand_id
1 'polypeptide(L)'
;MVLLKSLFINAVSFLISFAVIKFLIMKNREPYHFVDYFNMYGAISFLLVCFYLKYLNDLTILMEIIAFFILLLFYLRSFDAATKKYHERFKITILSFGYSKKTYFTNFLSKKILMRGVEAFLFAVSFYYFMDKLFLSVPVILNPLVIIIPSILLFFTTLVKSSKINKAFRILK
;
A
#
# COMPACT_ATOMS: atom_id res chain seq x y z
N MET A 1 4.83 -16.84 16.87
CA MET A 1 5.69 -15.66 16.68
C MET A 1 5.48 -14.96 15.33
N VAL A 2 5.48 -15.69 14.20
CA VAL A 2 5.30 -15.11 12.84
C VAL A 2 4.06 -14.21 12.68
N LEU A 3 2.89 -14.66 13.17
CA LEU A 3 1.65 -13.86 13.10
C LEU A 3 1.76 -12.55 13.88
N LEU A 4 2.29 -12.60 15.11
CA LEU A 4 2.45 -11.42 15.95
C LEU A 4 3.38 -10.38 15.30
N LYS A 5 4.48 -10.84 14.70
CA LYS A 5 5.41 -10.01 13.94
C LYS A 5 4.73 -9.36 12.73
N SER A 6 3.95 -10.15 11.98
CA SER A 6 3.18 -9.68 10.83
C SER A 6 2.18 -8.61 11.25
N LEU A 7 1.46 -8.83 12.35
CA LEU A 7 0.53 -7.85 12.91
C LEU A 7 1.25 -6.57 13.35
N PHE A 8 2.38 -6.70 14.06
CA PHE A 8 3.12 -5.56 14.59
C PHE A 8 3.65 -4.65 13.48
N ILE A 9 4.38 -5.21 12.50
CA ILE A 9 4.97 -4.41 11.42
C ILE A 9 3.89 -3.70 10.58
N ASN A 10 2.79 -4.39 10.31
CA ASN A 10 1.65 -3.82 9.59
C ASN A 10 0.94 -2.74 10.41
N ALA A 11 0.74 -2.95 11.72
CA ALA A 11 0.05 -2.01 12.59
C ALA A 11 0.83 -0.70 12.70
N VAL A 12 2.15 -0.77 12.92
CA VAL A 12 3.01 0.41 12.99
C VAL A 12 3.00 1.15 11.64
N SER A 13 3.18 0.44 10.53
CA SER A 13 3.13 1.02 9.18
C SER A 13 1.79 1.70 8.88
N PHE A 14 0.69 1.07 9.29
CA PHE A 14 -0.67 1.58 9.13
C PHE A 14 -0.90 2.87 9.91
N LEU A 15 -0.53 2.90 11.20
CA LEU A 15 -0.69 4.06 12.07
C LEU A 15 0.10 5.26 11.57
N ILE A 16 1.36 5.04 11.18
CA ILE A 16 2.22 6.10 10.62
C ILE A 16 1.61 6.62 9.32
N SER A 17 1.19 5.74 8.42
CA SER A 17 0.59 6.13 7.14
C SER A 17 -0.70 6.94 7.33
N PHE A 18 -1.51 6.59 8.33
CA PHE A 18 -2.72 7.31 8.67
C PHE A 18 -2.41 8.70 9.25
N ALA A 19 -1.37 8.82 10.09
CA ALA A 19 -0.91 10.10 10.59
C ALA A 19 -0.39 11.01 9.45
N VAL A 20 0.39 10.47 8.53
CA VAL A 20 0.92 11.19 7.36
C VAL A 20 -0.20 11.67 6.46
N ILE A 21 -1.16 10.82 6.07
CA ILE A 21 -2.25 11.25 5.18
C ILE A 21 -3.14 12.28 5.87
N LYS A 22 -3.43 12.13 7.16
CA LYS A 22 -4.18 13.13 7.94
C LYS A 22 -3.48 14.48 7.89
N PHE A 23 -2.17 14.51 8.11
CA PHE A 23 -1.37 15.75 8.04
C PHE A 23 -1.40 16.38 6.66
N LEU A 24 -1.20 15.58 5.60
CA LEU A 24 -1.25 16.05 4.20
C LEU A 24 -2.62 16.63 3.85
N ILE A 25 -3.71 15.94 4.20
CA ILE A 25 -5.08 16.42 4.01
C ILE A 25 -5.26 17.74 4.74
N MET A 26 -4.87 17.86 6.02
CA MET A 26 -5.00 19.11 6.78
C MET A 26 -4.24 20.27 6.14
N LYS A 27 -3.08 20.02 5.52
CA LYS A 27 -2.27 21.02 4.80
C LYS A 27 -2.66 21.22 3.32
N ASN A 28 -3.70 20.56 2.80
CA ASN A 28 -4.06 20.60 1.36
C ASN A 28 -2.88 20.19 0.46
N ARG A 29 -2.12 19.18 0.88
CA ARG A 29 -1.04 18.61 0.08
C ARG A 29 -1.43 17.20 -0.36
N GLU A 30 -1.03 16.84 -1.57
CA GLU A 30 -1.14 15.46 -2.06
C GLU A 30 0.17 14.71 -1.79
N PRO A 31 0.13 13.38 -1.62
CA PRO A 31 1.34 12.56 -1.66
C PRO A 31 2.05 12.67 -3.01
N TYR A 32 3.34 12.35 -3.05
CA TYR A 32 4.10 12.30 -4.29
C TYR A 32 3.56 11.25 -5.27
N HIS A 33 3.65 11.51 -6.57
CA HIS A 33 3.13 10.62 -7.62
C HIS A 33 3.70 9.20 -7.59
N PHE A 34 4.94 9.00 -7.12
CA PHE A 34 5.50 7.65 -7.03
C PHE A 34 4.74 6.74 -6.05
N VAL A 35 4.01 7.31 -5.09
CA VAL A 35 3.15 6.57 -4.17
C VAL A 35 2.06 5.81 -4.93
N ASP A 36 1.68 6.26 -6.13
CA ASP A 36 0.72 5.56 -6.99
C ASP A 36 1.20 4.18 -7.46
N TYR A 37 2.52 3.91 -7.44
CA TYR A 37 3.06 2.59 -7.75
C TYR A 37 2.87 1.59 -6.60
N PHE A 38 2.60 2.04 -5.37
CA PHE A 38 2.35 1.16 -4.22
C PHE A 38 0.87 0.79 -4.12
N ASN A 39 0.24 0.48 -5.25
CA ASN A 39 -1.05 -0.20 -5.24
C ASN A 39 -0.88 -1.68 -4.86
N MET A 40 -1.98 -2.43 -4.78
CA MET A 40 -1.94 -3.85 -4.39
C MET A 40 -0.93 -4.68 -5.19
N TYR A 41 -0.85 -4.51 -6.50
CA TYR A 41 0.07 -5.26 -7.35
C TYR A 41 1.52 -4.86 -7.11
N GLY A 42 1.78 -3.56 -6.96
CA GLY A 42 3.14 -3.05 -6.76
C GLY A 42 3.69 -3.43 -5.39
N ALA A 43 2.87 -3.30 -4.35
CA ALA A 43 3.22 -3.73 -3.01
C ALA A 43 3.55 -5.23 -2.97
N ILE A 44 2.70 -6.09 -3.57
CA ILE A 44 2.97 -7.54 -3.66
C ILE A 44 4.27 -7.80 -4.43
N SER A 45 4.47 -7.15 -5.58
CA SER A 45 5.69 -7.29 -6.38
C SER A 45 6.95 -7.01 -5.56
N PHE A 46 7.00 -5.89 -4.85
CA PHE A 46 8.17 -5.54 -4.05
C PHE A 46 8.33 -6.44 -2.83
N LEU A 47 7.23 -6.79 -2.16
CA LEU A 47 7.27 -7.69 -1.01
C LEU A 47 7.76 -9.09 -1.42
N LEU A 48 7.32 -9.64 -2.55
CA LEU A 48 7.79 -10.93 -3.06
C LEU A 48 9.32 -10.97 -3.17
N VAL A 49 9.90 -9.94 -3.79
CA VAL A 49 11.36 -9.81 -3.93
C VAL A 49 12.03 -9.67 -2.56
N CYS A 50 11.48 -8.84 -1.67
CA CYS A 50 12.01 -8.68 -0.32
C CYS A 50 12.01 -10.00 0.46
N PHE A 51 10.91 -10.73 0.44
CA PHE A 51 10.81 -12.03 1.12
C PHE A 51 11.77 -13.05 0.50
N TYR A 52 11.91 -13.10 -0.83
CA TYR A 52 12.89 -13.98 -1.46
C TYR A 52 14.33 -13.66 -1.01
N LEU A 53 14.73 -12.40 -1.05
CA LEU A 53 16.06 -11.97 -0.64
C LEU A 53 16.32 -12.15 0.86
N LYS A 54 15.27 -11.98 1.69
CA LYS A 54 15.30 -12.17 3.14
C LYS A 54 15.79 -13.57 3.50
N TYR A 55 15.27 -14.59 2.82
CA TYR A 55 15.57 -16.00 3.10
C TYR A 55 16.76 -16.55 2.30
N LEU A 56 17.25 -15.85 1.27
CA LEU A 56 18.39 -16.30 0.46
C LEU A 56 19.75 -15.88 1.06
N ASN A 57 19.85 -14.66 1.61
CA ASN A 57 21.13 -14.06 1.99
C ASN A 57 21.28 -13.83 3.51
N ASP A 58 20.41 -14.40 4.35
CA ASP A 58 20.30 -14.09 5.79
C ASP A 58 20.19 -12.58 6.12
N LEU A 59 19.85 -11.74 5.13
CA LEU A 59 19.67 -10.28 5.22
C LEU A 59 18.33 -9.92 5.89
N THR A 60 17.98 -10.63 6.95
CA THR A 60 16.66 -10.62 7.58
C THR A 60 16.26 -9.22 8.04
N ILE A 61 17.16 -8.53 8.73
CA ILE A 61 16.89 -7.20 9.30
C ILE A 61 16.70 -6.16 8.20
N LEU A 62 17.60 -6.15 7.21
CA LEU A 62 17.54 -5.18 6.11
C LEU A 62 16.25 -5.34 5.31
N MET A 63 15.89 -6.57 4.95
CA MET A 63 14.68 -6.84 4.17
C MET A 63 13.39 -6.53 4.95
N GLU A 64 13.41 -6.64 6.28
CA GLU A 64 12.28 -6.23 7.12
C GLU A 64 12.10 -4.71 7.19
N ILE A 65 13.21 -3.96 7.22
CA ILE A 65 13.16 -2.50 7.13
C ILE A 65 12.61 -2.07 5.76
N ILE A 66 13.06 -2.71 4.67
CA ILE A 66 12.55 -2.40 3.32
C ILE A 66 11.06 -2.78 3.21
N ALA A 67 10.67 -3.96 3.71
CA ALA A 67 9.27 -4.39 3.73
C ALA A 67 8.38 -3.43 4.53
N PHE A 68 8.87 -2.90 5.65
CA PHE A 68 8.19 -1.86 6.42
C PHE A 68 7.92 -0.61 5.58
N PHE A 69 8.92 -0.11 4.84
CA PHE A 69 8.72 1.05 3.95
C PHE A 69 7.74 0.77 2.82
N ILE A 70 7.78 -0.43 2.23
CA ILE A 70 6.82 -0.84 1.19
C ILE A 70 5.39 -0.83 1.75
N LEU A 71 5.18 -1.39 2.95
CA LEU A 71 3.89 -1.41 3.61
C LEU A 71 3.39 0.01 3.94
N LEU A 72 4.27 0.88 4.44
CA LEU A 72 3.96 2.29 4.69
C LEU A 72 3.46 2.97 3.41
N LEU A 73 4.17 2.81 2.29
CA LEU A 73 3.77 3.41 1.02
C LEU A 73 2.46 2.80 0.48
N PHE A 74 2.26 1.50 0.67
CA PHE A 74 1.01 0.81 0.32
C PHE A 74 -0.20 1.36 1.09
N TYR A 75 -0.07 1.53 2.40
CA TYR A 75 -1.13 2.11 3.23
C TYR A 75 -1.39 3.57 2.89
N LEU A 76 -0.32 4.36 2.71
CA LEU A 76 -0.44 5.75 2.28
C LEU A 76 -1.20 5.85 0.95
N ARG A 77 -0.89 4.98 -0.02
CA ARG A 77 -1.58 4.92 -1.31
C ARG A 77 -3.04 4.50 -1.18
N SER A 78 -3.36 3.57 -0.27
CA SER A 78 -4.74 3.14 -0.01
C SER A 78 -5.58 4.30 0.53
N PHE A 79 -5.04 5.04 1.50
CA PHE A 79 -5.69 6.21 2.07
C PHE A 79 -5.85 7.36 1.09
N ASP A 80 -4.84 7.63 0.26
CA ASP A 80 -4.90 8.66 -0.77
C ASP A 80 -5.97 8.36 -1.83
N ALA A 81 -6.08 7.09 -2.27
CA ALA A 81 -7.15 6.68 -3.18
C ALA A 81 -8.55 6.94 -2.60
N ALA A 82 -8.73 6.60 -1.32
CA ALA A 82 -9.99 6.86 -0.63
C ALA A 82 -10.25 8.38 -0.58
N THR A 83 -9.24 9.16 -0.20
CA THR A 83 -9.32 10.62 -0.16
C THR A 83 -9.79 11.16 -1.50
N LYS A 84 -9.09 10.88 -2.60
CA LYS A 84 -9.43 11.35 -3.96
C LYS A 84 -10.86 10.99 -4.37
N LYS A 85 -11.28 9.73 -4.14
CA LYS A 85 -12.65 9.26 -4.43
C LYS A 85 -13.74 10.03 -3.69
N TYR A 86 -13.49 10.40 -2.44
CA TYR A 86 -14.45 11.14 -1.62
C TYR A 86 -14.26 12.67 -1.71
N HIS A 87 -13.13 13.16 -2.23
CA HIS A 87 -12.83 14.59 -2.36
C HIS A 87 -13.59 15.26 -3.53
N GLU A 88 -13.83 14.55 -4.63
CA GLU A 88 -14.65 15.06 -5.74
C GLU A 88 -16.11 15.24 -5.33
N ARG A 89 -16.64 14.32 -4.51
CA ARG A 89 -17.98 14.45 -3.91
C ARG A 89 -18.02 15.57 -2.84
N PHE A 90 -16.89 15.82 -2.18
CA PHE A 90 -16.73 16.76 -1.08
C PHE A 90 -16.76 18.24 -1.48
N LYS A 91 -16.19 18.61 -2.64
CA LYS A 91 -16.21 20.02 -3.09
C LYS A 91 -17.64 20.57 -3.18
N ILE A 92 -18.57 19.71 -3.60
CA ILE A 92 -20.00 20.03 -3.73
C ILE A 92 -20.66 20.16 -2.35
N THR A 93 -20.36 19.24 -1.41
CA THR A 93 -21.02 19.16 -0.10
C THR A 93 -20.52 20.19 0.92
N ILE A 94 -19.23 20.57 0.91
CA ILE A 94 -18.76 21.65 1.80
C ILE A 94 -19.36 23.00 1.40
N LEU A 95 -19.40 23.29 0.09
CA LEU A 95 -19.97 24.54 -0.42
C LEU A 95 -21.47 24.66 -0.06
N SER A 96 -22.18 23.53 0.08
CA SER A 96 -23.61 23.53 0.37
C SER A 96 -23.97 23.53 1.87
N PHE A 97 -23.09 23.04 2.78
CA PHE A 97 -23.44 22.85 4.21
C PHE A 97 -22.59 23.65 5.22
N GLY A 98 -21.62 24.46 4.78
CA GLY A 98 -20.86 25.35 5.67
C GLY A 98 -19.93 24.65 6.67
N TYR A 99 -19.60 23.38 6.46
CA TYR A 99 -18.68 22.65 7.33
C TYR A 99 -17.24 23.18 7.24
N SER A 100 -16.57 23.30 8.39
CA SER A 100 -15.12 23.49 8.40
C SER A 100 -14.41 22.19 7.98
N LYS A 101 -13.22 22.33 7.38
CA LYS A 101 -12.38 21.21 6.94
C LYS A 101 -12.08 20.21 8.07
N LYS A 102 -11.88 20.70 9.29
CA LYS A 102 -11.59 19.87 10.48
C LYS A 102 -12.81 19.03 10.86
N THR A 103 -13.99 19.63 10.95
CA THR A 103 -15.24 18.95 11.32
C THR A 103 -15.66 17.92 10.28
N TYR A 104 -15.46 18.19 8.99
CA TYR A 104 -15.72 17.19 7.95
C TYR A 104 -14.77 15.99 8.04
N PHE A 105 -13.47 16.24 8.25
CA PHE A 105 -12.51 15.15 8.39
C PHE A 105 -12.89 14.23 9.56
N THR A 106 -13.17 14.81 10.73
CA THR A 106 -13.52 14.03 11.92
C THR A 106 -14.85 13.28 11.77
N ASN A 107 -15.86 13.93 11.18
CA ASN A 107 -17.22 13.37 11.21
C ASN A 107 -17.48 12.38 10.07
N PHE A 108 -16.81 12.55 8.92
CA PHE A 108 -17.11 11.80 7.70
C PHE A 108 -15.88 11.15 7.07
N LEU A 109 -14.89 11.97 6.65
CA LEU A 109 -13.81 11.47 5.78
C LEU A 109 -12.93 10.44 6.48
N SER A 110 -12.59 10.67 7.75
CA SER A 110 -11.76 9.77 8.55
C SER A 110 -12.35 8.36 8.62
N LYS A 111 -13.66 8.22 8.82
CA LYS A 111 -14.36 6.93 8.85
C LYS A 111 -14.23 6.18 7.52
N LYS A 112 -14.41 6.89 6.40
CA LYS A 112 -14.33 6.30 5.05
C LYS A 112 -12.90 5.91 4.68
N ILE A 113 -11.92 6.76 5.01
CA ILE A 113 -10.50 6.48 4.83
C ILE A 113 -10.08 5.29 5.70
N LEU A 114 -10.50 5.25 6.96
CA LEU A 114 -10.19 4.17 7.89
C LEU A 114 -10.76 2.83 7.43
N MET A 115 -12.01 2.77 6.98
CA MET A 115 -12.59 1.52 6.44
C MET A 115 -11.75 0.96 5.30
N ARG A 116 -11.37 1.81 4.34
CA ARG A 116 -10.49 1.40 3.22
C ARG A 116 -9.10 0.99 3.70
N GLY A 117 -8.60 1.65 4.74
CA GLY A 117 -7.37 1.28 5.42
C GLY A 117 -7.45 -0.10 6.05
N VAL A 118 -8.53 -0.41 6.77
CA VAL A 118 -8.70 -1.69 7.46
C VAL A 118 -8.79 -2.83 6.45
N GLU A 119 -9.47 -2.64 5.32
CA GLU A 119 -9.46 -3.60 4.21
C GLU A 119 -8.02 -3.88 3.72
N ALA A 120 -7.24 -2.81 3.48
CA ALA A 120 -5.86 -2.92 3.06
C ALA A 120 -4.97 -3.56 4.14
N PHE A 121 -5.23 -3.27 5.41
CA PHE A 121 -4.52 -3.83 6.56
C PHE A 121 -4.73 -5.33 6.68
N LEU A 122 -5.98 -5.80 6.62
CA LEU A 122 -6.28 -7.22 6.67
C LEU A 122 -5.63 -7.94 5.48
N PHE A 123 -5.73 -7.38 4.28
CA PHE A 123 -5.07 -7.93 3.10
C PHE A 123 -3.55 -8.05 3.28
N ALA A 124 -2.88 -6.97 3.70
CA ALA A 124 -1.43 -6.94 3.83
C ALA A 124 -0.92 -7.83 4.98
N VAL A 125 -1.64 -7.92 6.10
CA VAL A 125 -1.33 -8.85 7.19
C VAL A 125 -1.43 -10.29 6.69
N SER A 126 -2.52 -10.65 6.00
CA SER A 126 -2.71 -11.99 5.45
C SER A 126 -1.60 -12.35 4.45
N PHE A 127 -1.27 -11.43 3.54
CA PHE A 127 -0.22 -11.64 2.56
C PHE A 127 1.15 -11.77 3.22
N TYR A 128 1.51 -10.86 4.12
CA TYR A 128 2.80 -10.89 4.81
C TYR A 128 2.97 -12.18 5.60
N TYR A 129 1.95 -12.59 6.36
CA TYR A 129 1.96 -13.85 7.11
C TYR A 129 2.12 -15.06 6.19
N PHE A 130 1.37 -15.08 5.08
CA PHE A 130 1.46 -16.15 4.09
C PHE A 130 2.86 -16.27 3.50
N MET A 131 3.47 -15.15 3.09
CA MET A 131 4.82 -15.14 2.52
C MET A 131 5.88 -15.61 3.52
N ASP A 132 5.83 -15.10 4.76
CA ASP A 132 6.77 -15.49 5.82
C ASP A 132 6.65 -16.99 6.12
N LYS A 133 5.41 -17.53 6.15
CA LYS A 133 5.17 -18.97 6.31
C LYS A 133 5.62 -19.79 5.12
N LEU A 134 5.32 -19.36 3.90
CA LEU A 134 5.69 -20.06 2.68
C LEU A 134 7.20 -20.26 2.62
N PHE A 135 7.97 -19.18 2.79
CA PHE A 135 9.44 -19.28 2.71
C PHE A 135 10.08 -20.01 3.88
N LEU A 136 9.51 -19.96 5.09
CA LEU A 136 9.95 -20.81 6.21
C LEU A 136 9.71 -22.30 5.95
N SER A 137 8.67 -22.62 5.18
CA SER A 137 8.25 -24.00 4.93
C SER A 137 8.92 -24.64 3.71
N VAL A 138 9.63 -23.88 2.86
CA VAL A 138 10.37 -24.47 1.73
C VAL A 138 11.80 -24.81 2.18
N PRO A 139 12.15 -26.10 2.31
CA PRO A 139 13.48 -26.51 2.79
C PRO A 139 14.59 -26.35 1.74
N VAL A 140 14.23 -26.11 0.48
CA VAL A 140 15.15 -25.96 -0.65
C VAL A 140 15.04 -24.54 -1.20
N ILE A 141 16.16 -23.98 -1.65
CA ILE A 141 16.20 -22.68 -2.34
C ILE A 141 15.25 -22.75 -3.54
N LEU A 142 14.14 -22.00 -3.46
CA LEU A 142 13.22 -21.87 -4.58
C LEU A 142 13.98 -21.30 -5.78
N ASN A 143 13.74 -21.90 -6.95
CA ASN A 143 14.28 -21.38 -8.20
C ASN A 143 13.90 -19.88 -8.31
N PRO A 144 14.89 -18.96 -8.46
CA PRO A 144 14.66 -17.52 -8.49
C PRO A 144 13.58 -17.10 -9.48
N LEU A 145 13.43 -17.83 -10.60
CA LEU A 145 12.44 -17.55 -11.62
C LEU A 145 11.00 -17.63 -11.10
N VAL A 146 10.73 -18.49 -10.11
CA VAL A 146 9.40 -18.66 -9.49
C VAL A 146 8.95 -17.40 -8.75
N ILE A 147 9.88 -16.57 -8.28
CA ILE A 147 9.57 -15.30 -7.61
C ILE A 147 9.75 -14.11 -8.56
N ILE A 148 10.83 -14.09 -9.33
CA ILE A 148 11.17 -12.97 -10.21
C ILE A 148 10.11 -12.79 -11.30
N ILE A 149 9.67 -13.86 -11.96
CA ILE A 149 8.68 -13.76 -13.06
C ILE A 149 7.36 -13.16 -12.55
N PRO A 150 6.71 -13.70 -11.49
CA PRO A 150 5.50 -13.08 -10.95
C PRO A 150 5.71 -11.64 -10.48
N SER A 151 6.86 -11.32 -9.88
CA SER A 151 7.16 -9.96 -9.43
C SER A 151 7.20 -8.99 -10.61
N ILE A 152 7.89 -9.34 -11.70
CA ILE A 152 7.94 -8.53 -12.92
C ILE A 152 6.54 -8.34 -13.52
N LEU A 153 5.73 -9.39 -13.62
CA LEU A 153 4.37 -9.31 -14.16
C LEU A 153 3.46 -8.41 -13.31
N LEU A 154 3.55 -8.50 -11.99
CA LEU A 154 2.82 -7.64 -11.06
C LEU A 154 3.30 -6.18 -11.11
N PHE A 155 4.60 -5.97 -11.31
CA PHE A 155 5.16 -4.64 -11.52
C PHE A 155 4.63 -4.01 -12.82
N PHE A 156 4.59 -4.76 -13.93
CA PHE A 156 3.97 -4.27 -15.16
C PHE A 156 2.48 -3.97 -14.98
N THR A 157 1.76 -4.82 -14.26
CA THR A 157 0.34 -4.59 -13.92
C THR A 157 0.18 -3.26 -13.15
N THR A 158 1.12 -2.96 -12.25
CA THR A 158 1.18 -1.69 -11.53
C THR A 158 1.36 -0.52 -12.49
N LEU A 159 2.33 -0.59 -13.40
CA LEU A 159 2.58 0.46 -14.38
C LEU A 159 1.34 0.75 -15.23
N VAL A 160 0.68 -0.30 -15.72
CA VAL A 160 -0.54 -0.17 -16.51
C VAL A 160 -1.64 0.51 -15.72
N LYS A 161 -1.90 0.05 -14.48
CA LYS A 161 -2.98 0.57 -13.63
C LYS A 161 -2.74 2.00 -13.14
N SER A 162 -1.48 2.36 -12.89
CA SER A 162 -1.09 3.69 -12.43
C SER A 162 -0.93 4.68 -13.59
N SER A 163 -0.68 4.20 -14.81
CA SER A 163 -0.84 5.02 -16.01
C SER A 163 -2.32 5.34 -16.20
N LYS A 164 -2.68 6.64 -16.21
CA LYS A 164 -4.04 7.03 -16.60
C LYS A 164 -4.35 6.36 -17.95
N ILE A 165 -5.51 5.71 -18.05
CA ILE A 165 -5.99 4.87 -19.17
C ILE A 165 -5.65 5.44 -20.56
N ASN A 166 -5.61 6.77 -20.71
CA ASN A 166 -5.24 7.46 -21.95
C ASN A 166 -3.77 7.29 -22.40
N LYS A 167 -2.82 6.86 -21.55
CA LYS A 167 -1.41 6.66 -21.94
C LYS A 167 -1.15 5.24 -22.43
N ALA A 168 -1.68 4.21 -21.78
CA ALA A 168 -1.54 2.83 -22.25
C ALA A 168 -2.23 2.61 -23.61
N PHE A 169 -3.40 3.22 -23.82
CA PHE A 169 -4.10 3.18 -25.10
C PHE A 169 -3.33 3.88 -26.24
N ARG A 170 -2.43 4.82 -25.92
CA ARG A 170 -1.61 5.57 -26.87
C ARG A 170 -0.32 4.83 -27.27
N ILE A 171 0.05 3.78 -26.54
CA ILE A 171 1.20 2.91 -26.86
C ILE A 171 0.75 1.76 -27.77
N LEU A 172 -0.53 1.38 -27.72
CA LEU A 172 -1.15 0.35 -28.56
C LEU A 172 -1.66 0.88 -29.91
N LYS A 173 -1.41 2.15 -30.23
CA LYS A 173 -1.83 2.82 -31.45
C LYS A 173 -0.60 3.35 -32.17
#